data_AF-A0A167PJH8-F1
#
_entry.id   AF-A0A167PJH8-F1
#
_cell.length_a   1.000
_cell.length_b   1.000
_cell.length_c   1.000
_cell.angle_alpha   90.00
_cell.angle_beta   90.00
_cell.angle_gamma   90.00
#
_symmetry.space_group_name_H-M   'P 1'
#
loop_
_entity.id
_entity.type
_entity.pdbx_description
1 polymer ?
#
loop_
_entity_poly.entity_id
_entity_poly.type
_entity_poly.pdbx_seq_one_letter_code
_entity_poly.pdbx_strand_id
1 'polypeptide(L)'
;MPLYIRFVAVFIVIFHLIFLVESSESILIEFCNTLLSLCDMSGALPLTINSLKHKTGFNMATDGMTVYIACSQCHSIYPLETSQRVYTFKKFSQSAICNNNLFKVSTGNYSLPAMIYPFNSEVRLATKILQARFHVQDQFRMIQIWRECNYIIEKNQLTMQELANGIVVPCGYARITKKIADGFSFMKADEWKSWCVIYSPFVLKHVLPAKNLENWILFVDACRLLTKPSINDKEIDEAHSKLQLFCTRFQTLYGKSAVTPNMHLHLHLGECVHDFGPIYAFWLFSFKRYNGLLKNIETNQKGGFESTMMKRFLERTYIGSFIQSFVNHLPQFAIDFLHRISNSQDQLAALHPSSTASTFSLSDFVEYSLNPCHSALGCELLPPSVFPIKLDQRITMCKGHYECLLEFYRHAYGSHDLFGHYSNCESNQIFVNNRIEKMKRISLLGQEYSSGSYFRTYYLENNSEDKAAFPGRILYLFQHLITINETVITHTFAFVEWYSSYSLGSYQPMLNEGIELWNEPSSVLNYECIIPVHRLYSPIAIAKYRFTITSEFKRLVTPLPQKIEA
;
A
#
# COMPACT_ATOMS: atom_id res chain seq x y z
N MET A 1 -32.47 26.39 -6.68
CA MET A 1 -31.61 26.38 -7.89
C MET A 1 -31.98 25.15 -8.72
N PRO A 2 -32.26 25.30 -10.02
CA PRO A 2 -32.55 24.17 -10.90
C PRO A 2 -31.44 23.11 -10.89
N LEU A 3 -31.80 21.84 -11.09
CA LEU A 3 -30.89 20.69 -10.98
C LEU A 3 -29.64 20.82 -11.87
N TYR A 4 -29.83 21.27 -13.11
CA TYR A 4 -28.73 21.45 -14.07
C TYR A 4 -27.78 22.58 -13.66
N ILE A 5 -28.29 23.71 -13.14
CA ILE A 5 -27.43 24.80 -12.62
C ILE A 5 -26.65 24.30 -11.41
N ARG A 6 -27.27 23.49 -10.54
CA ARG A 6 -26.60 22.86 -9.40
C ARG A 6 -25.48 21.93 -9.83
N PHE A 7 -25.72 21.07 -10.82
CA PHE A 7 -24.69 20.20 -11.37
C PHE A 7 -23.53 21.01 -11.99
N VAL A 8 -23.83 21.99 -12.84
CA VAL A 8 -22.80 22.82 -13.50
C VAL A 8 -21.99 23.62 -12.47
N ALA A 9 -22.63 24.19 -11.44
CA ALA A 9 -21.93 24.90 -10.36
C ALA A 9 -20.97 23.98 -9.59
N VAL A 10 -21.42 22.78 -9.23
CA VAL A 10 -20.59 21.77 -8.53
C VAL A 10 -19.45 21.28 -9.43
N PHE A 11 -19.74 21.03 -10.72
CA PHE A 11 -18.75 20.66 -11.72
C PHE A 11 -17.66 21.72 -11.86
N ILE A 12 -18.01 23.00 -12.03
CA ILE A 12 -17.03 24.08 -12.18
C ILE A 12 -16.14 24.20 -10.95
N VAL A 13 -16.72 24.08 -9.74
CA VAL A 13 -15.93 24.10 -8.49
C VAL A 13 -14.91 22.96 -8.47
N ILE A 14 -15.35 21.73 -8.77
CA ILE A 14 -14.46 20.55 -8.80
C ILE A 14 -13.41 20.69 -9.91
N PHE A 15 -13.82 21.10 -11.11
CA PHE A 15 -12.94 21.26 -12.26
C PHE A 15 -11.86 22.32 -11.99
N HIS A 16 -12.23 23.44 -11.37
CA HIS A 16 -11.28 24.47 -10.98
C HIS A 16 -10.21 23.94 -10.00
N LEU A 17 -10.61 23.17 -8.98
CA LEU A 17 -9.69 22.63 -7.97
C LEU A 17 -8.65 21.64 -8.52
N ILE A 18 -8.98 21.00 -9.64
CA ILE A 18 -8.17 19.93 -10.21
C ILE A 18 -7.33 20.45 -11.39
N PHE A 19 -7.93 21.25 -12.28
CA PHE A 19 -7.39 21.49 -13.61
C PHE A 19 -7.06 22.95 -13.94
N LEU A 20 -7.56 23.94 -13.18
CA LEU A 20 -7.41 25.35 -13.56
C LEU A 20 -6.39 26.12 -12.71
N VAL A 21 -5.65 26.99 -13.40
CA VAL A 21 -4.88 28.09 -12.81
C VAL A 21 -5.83 29.28 -12.61
N GLU A 22 -5.60 30.12 -11.59
CA GLU A 22 -6.48 31.26 -11.21
C GLU A 22 -6.86 32.17 -12.40
N SER A 23 -6.06 32.24 -13.47
CA SER A 23 -6.32 33.05 -14.65
C SER A 23 -7.38 32.49 -15.62
N SER A 24 -7.78 31.22 -15.48
CA SER A 24 -8.60 30.49 -16.45
C SER A 24 -10.03 30.20 -15.96
N GLU A 25 -10.34 30.55 -14.70
CA GLU A 25 -11.60 30.23 -14.04
C GLU A 25 -12.79 31.06 -14.54
N SER A 26 -12.59 32.35 -14.79
CA SER A 26 -13.64 33.27 -15.26
C SER A 26 -14.13 32.89 -16.65
N ILE A 27 -13.21 32.48 -17.53
CA ILE A 27 -13.49 32.05 -18.90
C ILE A 27 -14.37 30.79 -18.91
N LEU A 28 -14.09 29.82 -18.04
CA LEU A 28 -14.92 28.60 -17.95
C LEU A 28 -16.34 28.91 -17.47
N ILE A 29 -16.46 29.77 -16.45
CA ILE A 29 -17.77 30.18 -15.92
C ILE A 29 -18.58 30.93 -16.98
N GLU A 30 -17.94 31.84 -17.70
CA GLU A 30 -18.55 32.61 -18.79
C GLU A 30 -18.99 31.71 -19.96
N PHE A 31 -18.16 30.74 -20.33
CA PHE A 31 -18.52 29.71 -21.31
C PHE A 31 -19.74 28.90 -20.86
N CYS A 32 -19.78 28.46 -19.60
CA CYS A 32 -20.93 27.73 -19.06
C CYS A 32 -22.20 28.59 -19.05
N ASN A 33 -22.13 29.87 -18.65
CA ASN A 33 -23.27 30.79 -18.73
C ASN A 33 -23.74 31.02 -20.18
N THR A 34 -22.81 31.12 -21.13
CA THR A 34 -23.12 31.21 -22.56
C THR A 34 -23.83 29.96 -23.06
N LEU A 35 -23.38 28.76 -22.67
CA LEU A 35 -24.06 27.50 -23.00
C LEU A 35 -25.46 27.42 -22.39
N LEU A 36 -25.64 27.83 -21.13
CA LEU A 36 -26.96 27.87 -20.49
C LEU A 36 -27.93 28.78 -21.28
N SER A 37 -27.45 29.93 -21.75
CA SER A 37 -28.22 30.85 -22.59
C SER A 37 -28.53 30.28 -23.97
N LEU A 38 -27.61 29.54 -24.59
CA LEU A 38 -27.81 28.93 -25.91
C LEU A 38 -28.79 27.75 -25.88
N CYS A 39 -28.91 27.08 -24.74
CA CYS A 39 -29.84 25.96 -24.54
C CYS A 39 -31.21 26.40 -24.01
N ASP A 40 -31.55 27.70 -24.04
CA ASP A 40 -32.79 28.28 -23.50
C ASP A 40 -33.08 27.89 -22.03
N MET A 41 -32.03 27.65 -21.24
CA MET A 41 -32.16 27.27 -19.84
C MET A 41 -32.12 28.50 -18.93
N SER A 42 -33.08 28.61 -18.01
CA SER A 42 -33.23 29.77 -17.12
C SER A 42 -32.30 29.77 -15.90
N GLY A 43 -31.34 30.70 -15.89
CA GLY A 43 -30.55 31.09 -14.72
C GLY A 43 -29.08 31.35 -15.02
N ALA A 44 -28.38 32.01 -14.09
CA ALA A 44 -26.98 32.42 -14.27
C ALA A 44 -26.10 32.01 -13.08
N LEU A 45 -24.90 31.55 -13.38
CA LEU A 45 -23.85 31.25 -12.43
C LEU A 45 -23.09 32.55 -12.07
N PRO A 46 -22.69 32.75 -10.81
CA PRO A 46 -21.80 33.84 -10.43
C PRO A 46 -20.50 33.81 -11.23
N LEU A 47 -20.02 34.98 -11.68
CA LEU A 47 -18.82 35.12 -12.52
C LEU A 47 -17.49 34.82 -11.78
N THR A 48 -17.51 34.67 -10.46
CA THR A 48 -16.31 34.39 -9.66
C THR A 48 -16.38 33.05 -8.97
N ILE A 49 -15.27 32.32 -8.95
CA ILE A 49 -15.19 30.99 -8.34
C ILE A 49 -15.47 31.03 -6.83
N ASN A 50 -15.05 32.08 -6.14
CA ASN A 50 -15.30 32.23 -4.70
C ASN A 50 -16.79 32.36 -4.40
N SER A 51 -17.55 33.05 -5.26
CA SER A 51 -19.00 33.15 -5.13
C SER A 51 -19.67 31.80 -5.40
N LEU A 52 -19.15 31.02 -6.35
CA LEU A 52 -19.61 29.66 -6.61
C LEU A 52 -19.33 28.74 -5.41
N LYS A 53 -18.10 28.73 -4.89
CA LYS A 53 -17.72 27.96 -3.70
C LYS A 53 -18.58 28.32 -2.49
N HIS A 54 -18.90 29.60 -2.29
CA HIS A 54 -19.82 30.03 -1.25
C HIS A 54 -21.25 29.50 -1.51
N LYS A 55 -21.79 29.68 -2.73
CA LYS A 55 -23.15 29.22 -3.08
C LYS A 55 -23.31 27.69 -3.02
N THR A 56 -22.25 26.93 -3.26
CA THR A 56 -22.28 25.47 -3.17
C THR A 56 -21.95 24.96 -1.76
N GLY A 57 -21.51 25.83 -0.84
CA GLY A 57 -21.09 25.44 0.51
C GLY A 57 -19.67 24.89 0.60
N PHE A 58 -18.88 24.92 -0.48
CA PHE A 58 -17.52 24.39 -0.50
C PHE A 58 -16.54 25.18 0.40
N ASN A 59 -16.79 26.47 0.64
CA ASN A 59 -15.91 27.27 1.52
C ASN A 59 -15.80 26.72 2.95
N MET A 60 -16.81 25.96 3.41
CA MET A 60 -16.79 25.26 4.70
C MET A 60 -15.58 24.31 4.86
N ALA A 61 -15.01 23.82 3.75
CA ALA A 61 -13.80 22.98 3.77
C ALA A 61 -12.56 23.68 4.33
N THR A 62 -12.54 25.02 4.35
CA THR A 62 -11.42 25.82 4.91
C THR A 62 -11.79 26.55 6.20
N ASP A 63 -13.04 26.44 6.65
CA ASP A 63 -13.56 27.08 7.87
C ASP A 63 -12.98 26.35 9.09
N GLY A 64 -11.79 26.79 9.51
CA GLY A 64 -11.00 26.15 10.57
C GLY A 64 -9.50 26.32 10.41
N MET A 65 -9.03 26.78 9.23
CA MET A 65 -7.65 27.21 9.05
C MET A 65 -7.37 28.43 9.94
N THR A 66 -6.57 28.24 11.00
CA THR A 66 -6.07 29.35 11.79
C THR A 66 -4.86 29.94 11.08
N VAL A 67 -4.92 31.22 10.79
CA VAL A 67 -3.88 31.93 10.05
C VAL A 67 -3.04 32.72 11.06
N TYR A 68 -1.75 32.41 11.12
CA TYR A 68 -0.81 33.11 11.99
C TYR A 68 0.07 34.06 11.17
N ILE A 69 0.57 35.12 11.78
CA ILE A 69 1.57 36.01 11.20
C ILE A 69 2.94 35.44 11.52
N ALA A 70 3.82 35.35 10.53
CA ALA A 70 5.20 34.90 10.73
C ALA A 70 6.17 36.07 10.52
N CYS A 71 7.23 36.13 11.32
CA CYS A 71 8.35 37.03 11.03
C CYS A 71 9.12 36.51 9.81
N SER A 72 9.33 37.34 8.79
CA SER A 72 10.04 36.92 7.57
C SER A 72 11.53 36.64 7.74
N GLN A 73 12.11 36.96 8.91
CA GLN A 73 13.54 36.78 9.18
C GLN A 73 13.82 35.70 10.23
N CYS A 74 13.01 35.62 11.30
CA CYS A 74 13.20 34.63 12.38
C CYS A 74 12.12 33.54 12.43
N HIS A 75 11.11 33.58 11.55
CA HIS A 75 10.01 32.61 11.42
C HIS A 75 9.19 32.37 12.70
N SER A 76 9.25 33.27 13.68
CA SER A 76 8.38 33.21 14.86
C SER A 76 6.92 33.49 14.47
N ILE A 77 5.99 32.79 15.10
CA ILE A 77 4.57 32.71 14.72
C ILE A 77 3.73 33.49 15.76
N TYR A 78 2.80 34.33 15.30
CA TYR A 78 1.95 35.19 16.13
C TYR A 78 0.47 35.05 15.73
N PRO A 79 -0.47 35.12 16.68
CA PRO A 79 -1.90 35.22 16.37
C PRO A 79 -2.21 36.44 15.48
N LEU A 80 -3.21 36.32 14.60
CA LEU A 80 -3.61 37.37 13.66
C LEU A 80 -4.03 38.69 14.35
N GLU A 81 -4.50 38.61 15.59
CA GLU A 81 -5.03 39.72 16.41
C GLU A 81 -3.94 40.44 17.24
N THR A 82 -2.67 40.08 17.08
CA THR A 82 -1.61 40.61 17.95
C THR A 82 -1.33 42.09 17.64
N SER A 83 -1.38 42.96 18.66
CA SER A 83 -1.03 44.39 18.58
C SER A 83 0.48 44.68 18.57
N GLN A 84 1.32 43.65 18.73
CA GLN A 84 2.79 43.76 18.71
C GLN A 84 3.31 43.90 17.27
N ARG A 85 4.04 44.99 17.01
CA ARG A 85 4.69 45.26 15.70
C ARG A 85 6.15 44.80 15.62
N VAL A 86 6.78 44.48 16.76
CA VAL A 86 8.18 44.03 16.92
C VAL A 86 8.24 43.08 18.14
N TYR A 87 9.10 42.05 18.09
CA TYR A 87 9.18 41.03 19.16
C TYR A 87 10.51 40.96 19.91
N THR A 88 10.40 40.61 21.21
CA THR A 88 11.48 40.26 22.15
C THR A 88 11.33 38.81 22.62
N PHE A 89 12.16 37.89 22.14
CA PHE A 89 12.37 36.56 22.74
C PHE A 89 13.80 36.09 22.55
N LYS A 90 14.33 35.46 23.60
CA LYS A 90 15.70 34.95 23.64
C LYS A 90 15.72 33.48 23.23
N LYS A 91 16.37 33.18 22.10
CA LYS A 91 16.84 31.82 21.80
C LYS A 91 18.04 31.51 22.71
N PHE A 92 18.11 30.30 23.25
CA PHE A 92 19.34 29.78 23.88
C PHE A 92 20.47 29.83 22.84
N SER A 93 21.38 30.81 22.98
CA SER A 93 22.71 30.98 22.38
C SER A 93 22.99 32.26 21.56
N GLN A 94 22.03 33.14 21.25
CA GLN A 94 22.35 34.44 20.61
C GLN A 94 21.45 35.59 21.11
N SER A 95 22.08 36.67 21.55
CA SER A 95 21.48 37.85 22.19
C SER A 95 21.04 38.95 21.20
N ALA A 96 20.57 38.60 20.00
CA ALA A 96 20.14 39.58 19.01
C ALA A 96 18.61 39.61 18.86
N ILE A 97 18.01 40.79 19.09
CA ILE A 97 16.58 41.05 18.91
C ILE A 97 16.29 41.16 17.40
N CYS A 98 15.30 40.39 16.91
CA CYS A 98 14.87 40.48 15.52
C CYS A 98 13.93 41.69 15.35
N ASN A 99 14.48 42.81 14.87
CA ASN A 99 13.78 44.10 14.74
C ASN A 99 12.97 44.22 13.43
N ASN A 100 12.50 43.09 12.90
CA ASN A 100 11.87 43.02 11.59
C ASN A 100 10.36 43.29 11.69
N ASN A 101 9.82 44.09 10.78
CA ASN A 101 8.41 44.47 10.78
C ASN A 101 7.52 43.28 10.37
N LEU A 102 6.53 42.97 11.21
CA LEU A 102 5.56 41.90 10.95
C LEU A 102 4.51 42.26 9.89
N PHE A 103 4.38 43.54 9.55
CA PHE A 103 3.40 44.06 8.59
C PHE A 103 4.10 44.92 7.53
N LYS A 104 3.56 44.89 6.30
CA LYS A 104 4.01 45.79 5.21
C LYS A 104 3.48 47.19 5.48
N VAL A 105 4.30 48.21 5.21
CA VAL A 105 3.90 49.62 5.29
C VAL A 105 2.96 49.91 4.11
N SER A 106 1.71 50.25 4.38
CA SER A 106 0.70 50.63 3.38
C SER A 106 0.17 52.04 3.66
N THR A 107 -0.08 52.80 2.58
CA THR A 107 -0.62 54.17 2.59
C THR A 107 -2.15 54.18 2.75
N GLY A 108 -2.66 53.55 3.82
CA GLY A 108 -4.09 53.50 4.17
C GLY A 108 -4.37 52.67 5.43
N ASN A 109 -5.59 52.76 5.97
CA ASN A 109 -6.02 52.15 7.26
C ASN A 109 -5.98 50.60 7.35
N TYR A 110 -5.38 49.90 6.39
CA TYR A 110 -5.29 48.43 6.38
C TYR A 110 -3.83 47.96 6.37
N SER A 111 -3.38 47.35 7.46
CA SER A 111 -2.04 46.75 7.59
C SER A 111 -2.03 45.29 7.14
N LEU A 112 -1.27 44.97 6.09
CA LEU A 112 -1.14 43.61 5.57
C LEU A 112 0.06 42.88 6.24
N PRO A 113 -0.10 41.65 6.76
CA PRO A 113 1.01 40.87 7.29
C PRO A 113 2.12 40.66 6.25
N ALA A 114 3.38 40.72 6.69
CA ALA A 114 4.55 40.52 5.83
C ALA A 114 4.70 39.06 5.38
N MET A 115 4.37 38.11 6.27
CA MET A 115 4.37 36.67 6.02
C MET A 115 3.29 36.02 6.88
N ILE A 116 2.69 34.95 6.35
CA ILE A 116 1.54 34.27 6.95
C ILE A 116 1.83 32.77 7.01
N TYR A 117 1.54 32.14 8.14
CA TYR A 117 1.63 30.68 8.34
C TYR A 117 0.24 30.10 8.59
N PRO A 118 -0.28 29.25 7.70
CA PRO A 118 -1.56 28.59 7.88
C PRO A 118 -1.39 27.34 8.72
N PHE A 119 -2.25 27.17 9.72
CA PHE A 119 -2.26 26.02 10.60
C PHE A 119 -3.66 25.37 10.60
N ASN A 120 -3.68 24.05 10.46
CA ASN A 120 -4.86 23.24 10.70
C ASN A 120 -4.53 22.19 11.77
N SER A 121 -5.43 22.02 12.74
CA SER A 121 -5.22 21.18 13.93
C SER A 121 -4.90 19.71 13.58
N GLU A 122 -5.34 19.21 12.43
CA GLU A 122 -5.07 17.84 11.97
C GLU A 122 -3.62 17.62 11.48
N VAL A 123 -2.89 18.70 11.14
CA VAL A 123 -1.47 18.62 10.72
C VAL A 123 -0.55 18.31 11.91
N ARG A 124 -1.04 18.37 13.16
CA ARG A 124 -0.27 17.98 14.36
C ARG A 124 0.13 16.51 14.39
N LEU A 125 -0.51 15.64 13.60
CA LEU A 125 -0.06 14.26 13.45
C LEU A 125 1.20 14.14 12.56
N ALA A 126 1.45 15.12 11.71
CA ALA A 126 2.51 15.07 10.70
C ALA A 126 3.92 15.36 11.25
N THR A 127 4.03 15.97 12.42
CA THR A 127 5.31 16.52 12.92
C THR A 127 6.03 15.65 13.95
N LYS A 128 5.60 14.41 14.20
CA LYS A 128 6.25 13.52 15.18
C LYS A 128 6.82 12.21 14.65
N ILE A 129 6.96 12.07 13.35
CA ILE A 129 7.35 10.77 12.78
C ILE A 129 8.74 10.89 12.16
N LEU A 130 9.77 10.51 12.89
CA LEU A 130 11.11 10.24 12.37
C LEU A 130 11.28 8.73 12.45
N GLN A 131 10.94 7.94 11.41
CA GLN A 131 11.39 6.52 11.44
C GLN A 131 11.52 5.71 10.13
N ALA A 132 11.18 6.22 8.93
CA ALA A 132 11.43 5.44 7.69
C ALA A 132 12.71 5.79 6.90
N ARG A 133 13.61 6.61 7.44
CA ARG A 133 14.97 6.80 6.87
C ARG A 133 16.01 5.84 7.46
N PHE A 134 15.72 5.20 8.59
CA PHE A 134 16.70 4.40 9.33
C PHE A 134 17.15 3.15 8.56
N HIS A 135 16.21 2.30 8.15
CA HIS A 135 16.51 1.08 7.41
C HIS A 135 17.31 1.30 6.10
N VAL A 136 17.05 2.39 5.38
CA VAL A 136 17.74 2.71 4.12
C VAL A 136 19.17 3.18 4.38
N GLN A 137 19.40 3.95 5.44
CA GLN A 137 20.72 4.48 5.76
C GLN A 137 21.66 3.38 6.25
N ASP A 138 21.18 2.44 7.06
CA ASP A 138 22.02 1.33 7.51
C ASP A 138 22.34 0.38 6.36
N GLN A 139 21.38 0.09 5.48
CA GLN A 139 21.65 -0.64 4.24
C GLN A 139 22.74 0.01 3.39
N PHE A 140 22.65 1.33 3.18
CA PHE A 140 23.67 2.07 2.45
C PHE A 140 25.03 2.01 3.16
N ARG A 141 25.04 2.15 4.49
CA ARG A 141 26.27 2.05 5.30
C ARG A 141 26.89 0.66 5.21
N MET A 142 26.09 -0.42 5.22
CA MET A 142 26.57 -1.78 5.03
C MET A 142 27.25 -1.96 3.67
N ILE A 143 26.64 -1.46 2.59
CA ILE A 143 27.25 -1.51 1.26
C ILE A 143 28.59 -0.76 1.23
N GLN A 144 28.69 0.41 1.89
CA GLN A 144 29.96 1.14 2.00
C GLN A 144 31.02 0.34 2.76
N ILE A 145 30.67 -0.22 3.93
CA ILE A 145 31.59 -1.03 4.73
C ILE A 145 32.06 -2.26 3.94
N TRP A 146 31.16 -2.95 3.25
CA TRP A 146 31.54 -4.11 2.44
C TRP A 146 32.40 -3.77 1.23
N ARG A 147 32.33 -2.52 0.72
CA ARG A 147 33.29 -2.00 -0.27
C ARG A 147 34.64 -1.70 0.36
N GLU A 148 34.66 -1.04 1.52
CA GLU A 148 35.88 -0.74 2.29
C GLU A 148 36.62 -2.05 2.66
N CYS A 149 35.89 -3.12 2.97
CA CYS A 149 36.44 -4.45 3.22
C CYS A 149 36.77 -5.27 1.94
N ASN A 150 36.60 -4.69 0.74
CA ASN A 150 36.79 -5.36 -0.56
C ASN A 150 35.93 -6.61 -0.80
N TYR A 151 34.78 -6.75 -0.12
CA TYR A 151 33.82 -7.83 -0.38
C TYR A 151 32.94 -7.54 -1.61
N ILE A 152 32.50 -6.29 -1.76
CA ILE A 152 31.76 -5.84 -2.95
C ILE A 152 32.70 -5.02 -3.82
N ILE A 153 33.04 -5.54 -4.99
CA ILE A 153 33.93 -4.92 -5.98
C ILE A 153 33.22 -4.84 -7.34
N GLU A 154 33.64 -3.96 -8.23
CA GLU A 154 32.99 -3.79 -9.55
C GLU A 154 32.84 -5.13 -10.31
N LYS A 155 33.84 -6.01 -10.20
CA LYS A 155 33.83 -7.33 -10.85
C LYS A 155 32.66 -8.22 -10.41
N ASN A 156 32.28 -8.22 -9.13
CA ASN A 156 31.19 -9.10 -8.65
C ASN A 156 29.81 -8.42 -8.68
N GLN A 157 29.72 -7.10 -8.88
CA GLN A 157 28.45 -6.39 -9.02
C GLN A 157 27.64 -6.84 -10.25
N LEU A 158 28.30 -7.17 -11.35
CA LEU A 158 27.65 -7.73 -12.54
C LEU A 158 27.00 -9.08 -12.23
N THR A 159 27.74 -10.00 -11.61
CA THR A 159 27.22 -11.31 -11.18
C THR A 159 26.09 -11.15 -10.16
N MET A 160 26.21 -10.21 -9.22
CA MET A 160 25.14 -9.89 -8.27
C MET A 160 23.87 -9.42 -8.99
N GLN A 161 24.01 -8.59 -10.04
CA GLN A 161 22.88 -8.12 -10.84
C GLN A 161 22.26 -9.25 -11.68
N GLU A 162 23.06 -10.18 -12.22
CA GLU A 162 22.57 -11.37 -12.92
C GLU A 162 21.76 -12.28 -11.99
N LEU A 163 22.26 -12.53 -10.78
CA LEU A 163 21.54 -13.27 -9.74
C LEU A 163 20.22 -12.58 -9.39
N ALA A 164 20.24 -11.26 -9.18
CA ALA A 164 19.05 -10.46 -8.91
C ALA A 164 18.03 -10.52 -10.06
N ASN A 165 18.49 -10.48 -11.32
CA ASN A 165 17.61 -10.54 -12.49
C ASN A 165 16.87 -11.88 -12.60
N GLY A 166 17.43 -12.96 -12.06
CA GLY A 166 16.81 -14.28 -11.97
C GLY A 166 15.72 -14.41 -10.91
N ILE A 167 15.55 -13.42 -10.02
CA ILE A 167 14.50 -13.42 -8.99
C ILE A 167 13.21 -12.84 -9.56
N VAL A 168 12.13 -13.61 -9.43
CA VAL A 168 10.77 -13.15 -9.68
C VAL A 168 10.24 -12.49 -8.41
N VAL A 169 9.96 -11.19 -8.51
CA VAL A 169 9.50 -10.34 -7.40
C VAL A 169 7.96 -10.22 -7.46
N PRO A 170 7.26 -10.42 -6.33
CA PRO A 170 5.80 -10.32 -6.31
C PRO A 170 5.30 -8.89 -6.47
N CYS A 171 4.03 -8.75 -6.86
CA CYS A 171 3.42 -7.44 -7.04
C CYS A 171 3.46 -6.62 -5.74
N GLY A 172 3.70 -5.31 -5.88
CA GLY A 172 3.84 -4.39 -4.74
C GLY A 172 5.24 -4.33 -4.13
N TYR A 173 6.22 -5.08 -4.65
CA TYR A 173 7.64 -4.93 -4.33
C TYR A 173 8.40 -4.36 -5.55
N ALA A 174 9.33 -3.44 -5.30
CA ALA A 174 10.10 -2.80 -6.37
C ALA A 174 11.14 -3.76 -6.95
N ARG A 175 11.19 -3.88 -8.28
CA ARG A 175 12.17 -4.70 -8.99
C ARG A 175 13.47 -3.91 -9.20
N ILE A 176 14.61 -4.55 -8.97
CA ILE A 176 15.94 -3.97 -9.17
C ILE A 176 16.55 -4.55 -10.45
N THR A 177 16.65 -3.76 -11.51
CA THR A 177 17.05 -4.25 -12.86
C THR A 177 18.51 -3.97 -13.23
N LYS A 178 19.02 -2.76 -12.92
CA LYS A 178 20.41 -2.36 -13.23
C LYS A 178 21.17 -1.74 -12.06
N LYS A 179 20.46 -1.37 -10.99
CA LYS A 179 21.04 -0.55 -9.92
C LYS A 179 22.18 -1.23 -9.17
N ILE A 180 22.22 -2.56 -9.08
CA ILE A 180 23.32 -3.26 -8.39
C ILE A 180 24.61 -3.17 -9.22
N ALA A 181 24.50 -3.39 -10.54
CA ALA A 181 25.61 -3.22 -11.48
C ALA A 181 26.11 -1.76 -11.54
N ASP A 182 25.19 -0.79 -11.39
CA ASP A 182 25.51 0.64 -11.31
C ASP A 182 25.94 1.09 -9.90
N GLY A 183 26.43 0.16 -9.08
CA GLY A 183 26.96 0.45 -7.75
C GLY A 183 25.93 0.99 -6.75
N PHE A 184 24.68 0.53 -6.81
CA PHE A 184 23.55 0.93 -5.96
C PHE A 184 23.13 2.41 -6.09
N SER A 185 23.46 3.04 -7.22
CA SER A 185 23.25 4.47 -7.43
C SER A 185 21.76 4.85 -7.57
N PHE A 186 21.35 5.87 -6.82
CA PHE A 186 19.98 6.44 -6.85
C PHE A 186 18.87 5.43 -6.54
N MET A 187 19.15 4.40 -5.72
CA MET A 187 18.11 3.50 -5.27
C MET A 187 17.07 4.23 -4.41
N LYS A 188 15.81 4.06 -4.76
CA LYS A 188 14.65 4.57 -4.04
C LYS A 188 14.37 3.73 -2.79
N ALA A 189 13.57 4.28 -1.88
CA ALA A 189 13.31 3.64 -0.60
C ALA A 189 12.56 2.29 -0.73
N ASP A 190 11.67 2.16 -1.71
CA ASP A 190 11.00 0.90 -2.07
C ASP A 190 11.96 -0.12 -2.68
N GLU A 191 12.91 0.32 -3.52
CA GLU A 191 13.99 -0.54 -4.04
C GLU A 191 14.91 -1.03 -2.91
N TRP A 192 15.26 -0.18 -1.95
CA TRP A 192 16.00 -0.58 -0.75
C TRP A 192 15.19 -1.57 0.11
N LYS A 193 13.88 -1.36 0.27
CA LYS A 193 13.02 -2.34 0.95
C LYS A 193 13.12 -3.71 0.28
N SER A 194 12.93 -3.78 -1.04
CA SER A 194 13.09 -5.03 -1.79
C SER A 194 14.50 -5.60 -1.69
N TRP A 195 15.53 -4.76 -1.74
CA TRP A 195 16.92 -5.18 -1.57
C TRP A 195 17.10 -5.92 -0.24
N CYS A 196 16.66 -5.32 0.86
CA CYS A 196 16.76 -5.93 2.18
C CYS A 196 16.06 -7.29 2.24
N VAL A 197 14.76 -7.35 1.97
CA VAL A 197 13.95 -8.53 2.30
C VAL A 197 13.90 -9.61 1.22
N ILE A 198 14.25 -9.28 -0.03
CA ILE A 198 14.22 -10.22 -1.18
C ILE A 198 15.62 -10.51 -1.71
N TYR A 199 16.33 -9.48 -2.15
CA TYR A 199 17.54 -9.69 -2.96
C TYR A 199 18.76 -10.04 -2.13
N SER A 200 19.00 -9.29 -1.05
CA SER A 200 20.24 -9.38 -0.28
C SER A 200 20.50 -10.75 0.35
N PRO A 201 19.51 -11.52 0.86
CA PRO A 201 19.77 -12.85 1.42
C PRO A 201 20.28 -13.85 0.38
N PHE A 202 19.82 -13.71 -0.87
CA PHE A 202 20.24 -14.56 -1.98
C PHE A 202 21.55 -14.06 -2.61
N VAL A 203 21.58 -12.78 -3.00
CA VAL A 203 22.66 -12.18 -3.77
C VAL A 203 23.97 -12.11 -2.96
N LEU A 204 23.90 -11.84 -1.66
CA LEU A 204 25.09 -11.69 -0.83
C LEU A 204 25.73 -13.00 -0.42
N LYS A 205 25.03 -14.14 -0.55
CA LYS A 205 25.55 -15.45 -0.15
C LYS A 205 26.83 -15.85 -0.86
N HIS A 206 26.97 -15.45 -2.12
CA HIS A 206 28.15 -15.74 -2.93
C HIS A 206 29.22 -14.63 -2.87
N VAL A 207 29.00 -13.59 -2.06
CA VAL A 207 29.82 -12.38 -2.03
C VAL A 207 30.43 -12.13 -0.66
N LEU A 208 29.66 -12.33 0.41
CA LEU A 208 30.09 -12.05 1.78
C LEU A 208 30.66 -13.30 2.46
N PRO A 209 31.65 -13.14 3.37
CA PRO A 209 32.02 -14.19 4.30
C PRO A 209 30.83 -14.65 5.14
N ALA A 210 30.79 -15.94 5.49
CA ALA A 210 29.66 -16.55 6.20
C ALA A 210 29.22 -15.78 7.46
N LYS A 211 30.16 -15.38 8.33
CA LYS A 211 29.87 -14.62 9.56
C LYS A 211 29.21 -13.25 9.28
N ASN A 212 29.60 -12.60 8.19
CA ASN A 212 29.06 -11.30 7.80
C ASN A 212 27.65 -11.45 7.24
N LEU A 213 27.43 -12.49 6.44
CA LEU A 213 26.11 -12.84 5.93
C LEU A 213 25.17 -13.22 7.09
N GLU A 214 25.58 -14.13 7.97
CA GLU A 214 24.80 -14.53 9.16
C GLU A 214 24.39 -13.32 9.99
N ASN A 215 25.31 -12.36 10.18
CA ASN A 215 24.97 -11.13 10.87
C ASN A 215 23.93 -10.30 10.10
N TRP A 216 24.11 -10.14 8.78
CA TRP A 216 23.17 -9.42 7.94
C TRP A 216 21.77 -10.05 7.93
N ILE A 217 21.67 -11.37 7.94
CA ILE A 217 20.38 -12.07 7.98
C ILE A 217 19.60 -11.77 9.26
N LEU A 218 20.25 -11.61 10.41
CA LEU A 218 19.57 -11.18 11.64
C LEU A 218 18.80 -9.87 11.43
N PHE A 219 19.42 -8.90 10.73
CA PHE A 219 18.77 -7.64 10.39
C PHE A 219 17.63 -7.84 9.40
N VAL A 220 17.81 -8.66 8.37
CA VAL A 220 16.76 -8.96 7.38
C VAL A 220 15.55 -9.62 8.03
N ASP A 221 15.76 -10.60 8.90
CA ASP A 221 14.69 -11.32 9.57
C ASP A 221 13.92 -10.42 10.54
N ALA A 222 14.63 -9.56 11.29
CA ALA A 222 13.98 -8.53 12.09
C ALA A 222 13.12 -7.59 11.23
N CYS A 223 13.63 -7.17 10.05
CA CYS A 223 12.85 -6.35 9.11
C CYS A 223 11.59 -7.08 8.62
N ARG A 224 11.69 -8.38 8.31
CA ARG A 224 10.55 -9.20 7.86
C ARG A 224 9.48 -9.32 8.96
N LEU A 225 9.88 -9.53 10.21
CA LEU A 225 8.97 -9.55 11.36
C LEU A 225 8.28 -8.20 11.57
N LEU A 226 9.06 -7.12 11.68
CA LEU A 226 8.52 -5.79 11.98
C LEU A 226 7.68 -5.17 10.85
N THR A 227 7.84 -5.68 9.63
CA THR A 227 7.02 -5.27 8.47
C THR A 227 5.80 -6.16 8.26
N LYS A 228 5.53 -7.09 9.19
CA LYS A 228 4.26 -7.81 9.20
C LYS A 228 3.10 -6.84 9.42
N PRO A 229 1.93 -7.17 8.85
CA PRO A 229 0.75 -6.34 8.98
C PRO A 229 0.09 -6.46 10.35
N SER A 230 0.15 -7.66 10.93
CA SER A 230 -0.20 -7.91 12.32
C SER A 230 1.04 -8.48 12.95
N ILE A 231 1.41 -7.96 14.11
CA ILE A 231 2.57 -8.41 14.87
C ILE A 231 2.15 -8.57 16.33
N ASN A 232 2.46 -9.73 16.91
CA ASN A 232 2.19 -9.99 18.33
C ASN A 232 3.45 -9.75 19.19
N ASP A 233 3.27 -9.71 20.51
CA ASP A 233 4.35 -9.41 21.46
C ASP A 233 5.55 -10.36 21.32
N LYS A 234 5.32 -11.66 21.07
CA LYS A 234 6.41 -12.63 20.86
C LYS A 234 7.24 -12.30 19.61
N GLU A 235 6.57 -11.88 18.53
CA GLU A 235 7.25 -11.49 17.29
C GLU A 235 7.99 -10.15 17.45
N ILE A 236 7.48 -9.23 18.28
CA ILE A 236 8.17 -7.99 18.65
C ILE A 236 9.45 -8.31 19.43
N ASP A 237 9.36 -9.15 20.46
CA ASP A 237 10.52 -9.58 21.27
C ASP A 237 11.56 -10.31 20.43
N GLU A 238 11.10 -11.16 19.50
CA GLU A 238 11.95 -11.88 18.56
C GLU A 238 12.68 -10.91 17.62
N ALA A 239 11.99 -9.91 17.09
CA ALA A 239 12.60 -8.88 16.25
C ALA A 239 13.61 -8.02 17.03
N HIS A 240 13.26 -7.62 18.25
CA HIS A 240 14.17 -6.87 19.13
C HIS A 240 15.45 -7.66 19.41
N SER A 241 15.32 -8.94 19.78
CA SER A 241 16.45 -9.83 20.05
C SER A 241 17.37 -9.98 18.84
N LYS A 242 16.79 -10.11 17.63
CA LYS A 242 17.56 -10.16 16.38
C LYS A 242 18.31 -8.85 16.09
N LEU A 243 17.68 -7.70 16.29
CA LEU A 243 18.31 -6.39 16.11
C LEU A 243 19.45 -6.16 17.12
N GLN A 244 19.23 -6.53 18.39
CA GLN A 244 20.25 -6.44 19.42
C GLN A 244 21.47 -7.32 19.10
N LEU A 245 21.22 -8.57 18.67
CA LEU A 245 22.28 -9.48 18.28
C LEU A 245 23.01 -8.99 17.03
N PHE A 246 22.28 -8.45 16.04
CA PHE A 246 22.85 -7.81 14.86
C PHE A 246 23.81 -6.67 15.25
N CYS A 247 23.37 -5.74 16.10
CA CYS A 247 24.18 -4.60 16.53
C CYS A 247 25.41 -5.04 17.33
N THR A 248 25.26 -6.03 18.21
CA THR A 248 26.37 -6.57 19.02
C THR A 248 27.44 -7.22 18.13
N ARG A 249 27.03 -8.10 17.20
CA ARG A 249 27.93 -8.75 16.25
C ARG A 249 28.50 -7.76 15.24
N PHE A 250 27.72 -6.78 14.80
CA PHE A 250 28.18 -5.69 13.93
C PHE A 250 29.35 -4.94 14.57
N GLN A 251 29.24 -4.57 15.85
CA GLN A 251 30.32 -3.90 16.57
C GLN A 251 31.58 -4.76 16.63
N THR A 252 31.45 -6.08 16.83
CA THR A 252 32.59 -7.02 16.83
C THR A 252 33.23 -7.17 15.45
N LEU A 253 32.42 -7.21 14.38
CA LEU A 253 32.89 -7.43 13.02
C LEU A 253 33.53 -6.18 12.40
N TYR A 254 32.99 -4.99 12.68
CA TYR A 254 33.36 -3.75 11.99
C TYR A 254 33.92 -2.67 12.91
N GLY A 255 33.92 -2.91 14.22
CA GLY A 255 34.45 -1.98 15.23
C GLY A 255 33.42 -0.96 15.73
N LYS A 256 33.71 -0.38 16.90
CA LYS A 256 32.83 0.59 17.58
C LYS A 256 32.60 1.86 16.77
N SER A 257 33.61 2.33 16.03
CA SER A 257 33.52 3.54 15.20
C SER A 257 32.60 3.39 14.00
N ALA A 258 32.28 2.15 13.59
CA ALA A 258 31.37 1.88 12.48
C ALA A 258 29.89 1.92 12.89
N VAL A 259 29.59 1.84 14.19
CA VAL A 259 28.22 1.82 14.73
C VAL A 259 27.56 3.18 14.50
N THR A 260 26.37 3.17 13.91
CA THR A 260 25.61 4.39 13.62
C THR A 260 24.58 4.68 14.72
N PRO A 261 24.13 5.94 14.86
CA PRO A 261 22.99 6.26 15.72
C PRO A 261 21.72 5.47 15.33
N ASN A 262 21.55 5.15 14.05
CA ASN A 262 20.40 4.39 13.57
C ASN A 262 20.37 2.96 14.10
N MET A 263 21.54 2.33 14.19
CA MET A 263 21.68 1.01 14.81
C MET A 263 21.28 1.03 16.29
N HIS A 264 21.60 2.12 17.01
CA HIS A 264 21.08 2.30 18.36
C HIS A 264 19.55 2.45 18.37
N LEU A 265 18.99 3.23 17.45
CA LEU A 265 17.54 3.43 17.33
C LEU A 265 16.76 2.16 16.99
N HIS A 266 17.38 1.15 16.39
CA HIS A 266 16.75 -0.16 16.18
C HIS A 266 16.29 -0.81 17.48
N LEU A 267 17.01 -0.57 18.59
CA LEU A 267 16.69 -1.16 19.89
C LEU A 267 15.39 -0.59 20.49
N HIS A 268 14.96 0.59 20.03
CA HIS A 268 13.73 1.26 20.47
C HIS A 268 12.53 0.96 19.55
N LEU A 269 12.71 0.19 18.48
CA LEU A 269 11.62 -0.09 17.53
C LEU A 269 10.51 -0.93 18.16
N GLY A 270 10.83 -1.85 19.08
CA GLY A 270 9.83 -2.65 19.77
C GLY A 270 8.88 -1.78 20.60
N GLU A 271 9.43 -0.85 21.39
CA GLU A 271 8.65 0.15 22.16
C GLU A 271 7.78 1.01 21.23
N CYS A 272 8.33 1.46 20.10
CA CYS A 272 7.56 2.22 19.12
C CYS A 272 6.38 1.41 18.54
N VAL A 273 6.55 0.10 18.34
CA VAL A 273 5.46 -0.76 17.85
C VAL A 273 4.38 -0.95 18.91
N HIS A 274 4.74 -1.04 20.19
CA HIS A 274 3.75 -1.07 21.28
C HIS A 274 2.97 0.25 21.39
N ASP A 275 3.65 1.39 21.26
CA ASP A 275 3.04 2.71 21.42
C ASP A 275 2.16 3.13 20.23
N PHE A 276 2.59 2.81 19.00
CA PHE A 276 1.99 3.33 17.77
C PHE A 276 1.35 2.26 16.87
N GLY A 277 1.38 1.00 17.29
CA GLY A 277 0.95 -0.15 16.49
C GLY A 277 2.01 -0.57 15.47
N PRO A 278 1.66 -1.39 14.47
CA PRO A 278 2.62 -1.88 13.48
C PRO A 278 3.37 -0.77 12.71
N ILE A 279 4.59 -1.05 12.22
CA ILE A 279 5.48 -0.04 11.59
C ILE A 279 4.81 0.79 10.49
N TYR A 280 3.90 0.20 9.70
CA TYR A 280 3.24 0.92 8.62
C TYR A 280 2.30 2.03 9.11
N ALA A 281 1.82 1.97 10.36
CA ALA A 281 0.98 3.01 10.95
C ALA A 281 1.74 4.32 11.15
N PHE A 282 3.06 4.24 11.38
CA PHE A 282 3.90 5.39 11.68
C PHE A 282 5.14 5.50 10.78
N TRP A 283 5.17 4.86 9.61
CA TRP A 283 6.28 5.05 8.67
C TRP A 283 6.14 6.34 7.82
N LEU A 284 7.25 6.82 7.26
CA LEU A 284 7.30 8.07 6.48
C LEU A 284 6.98 7.93 4.99
N PHE A 285 6.59 6.76 4.49
CA PHE A 285 6.28 6.60 3.08
C PHE A 285 5.10 7.48 2.64
N SER A 286 4.03 7.52 3.45
CA SER A 286 2.86 8.36 3.20
C SER A 286 3.24 9.85 3.17
N PHE A 287 4.04 10.32 4.13
CA PHE A 287 4.52 11.71 4.15
C PHE A 287 5.38 12.07 2.94
N LYS A 288 6.27 11.17 2.48
CA LYS A 288 7.05 11.40 1.26
C LYS A 288 6.16 11.50 0.03
N ARG A 289 5.10 10.68 -0.05
CA ARG A 289 4.09 10.75 -1.11
C ARG A 289 3.35 12.08 -1.06
N TYR A 290 2.92 12.53 0.13
CA TYR A 290 2.32 13.84 0.33
C TYR A 290 3.26 14.98 -0.07
N ASN A 291 4.54 14.91 0.28
CA ASN A 291 5.53 15.90 -0.17
C ASN A 291 5.64 15.94 -1.70
N GLY A 292 5.55 14.80 -2.37
CA GLY A 292 5.47 14.74 -3.83
C GLY A 292 4.21 15.42 -4.38
N LEU A 293 3.05 15.19 -3.76
CA LEU A 293 1.80 15.87 -4.12
C LEU A 293 1.89 17.39 -3.92
N LEU A 294 2.42 17.83 -2.79
CA LEU A 294 2.60 19.24 -2.45
C LEU A 294 3.56 19.95 -3.42
N LYS A 295 4.64 19.28 -3.86
CA LYS A 295 5.57 19.81 -4.86
C LYS A 295 4.93 20.06 -6.23
N ASN A 296 3.90 19.30 -6.57
CA ASN A 296 3.18 19.44 -7.83
C ASN A 296 2.05 20.48 -7.76
N ILE A 297 1.87 21.16 -6.63
CA ILE A 297 0.95 22.29 -6.54
C ILE A 297 1.59 23.48 -7.24
N GLU A 298 1.03 23.87 -8.37
CA GLU A 298 1.42 25.10 -9.04
C GLU A 298 1.14 26.29 -8.12
N THR A 299 2.17 27.11 -7.90
CA THR A 299 2.07 28.36 -7.15
C THR A 299 2.48 29.51 -8.05
N ASN A 300 1.88 30.68 -7.86
CA ASN A 300 2.25 31.90 -8.58
C ASN A 300 3.60 32.50 -8.12
N GLN A 301 4.36 31.76 -7.29
CA GLN A 301 5.67 32.10 -6.71
C GLN A 301 5.75 33.46 -6.00
N LYS A 302 4.60 34.04 -5.65
CA LYS A 302 4.51 35.25 -4.81
C LYS A 302 4.43 34.82 -3.34
N GLY A 303 4.79 35.72 -2.42
CA GLY A 303 4.81 35.43 -0.98
C GLY A 303 3.49 34.84 -0.46
N GLY A 304 3.56 33.89 0.48
CA GLY A 304 2.41 33.15 1.00
C GLY A 304 2.12 31.82 0.30
N PHE A 305 3.12 31.24 -0.39
CA PHE A 305 2.98 29.95 -1.09
C PHE A 305 2.59 28.81 -0.15
N GLU A 306 2.98 28.87 1.13
CA GLU A 306 2.58 27.91 2.17
C GLU A 306 1.05 27.93 2.37
N SER A 307 0.43 29.11 2.32
CA SER A 307 -1.02 29.30 2.37
C SER A 307 -1.71 28.74 1.16
N THR A 308 -1.17 29.01 -0.03
CA THR A 308 -1.69 28.45 -1.27
C THR A 308 -1.58 26.92 -1.28
N MET A 309 -0.46 26.35 -0.83
CA MET A 309 -0.24 24.91 -0.74
C MET A 309 -1.19 24.26 0.27
N MET A 310 -1.31 24.80 1.48
CA MET A 310 -2.18 24.27 2.53
C MET A 310 -3.66 24.37 2.12
N LYS A 311 -4.08 25.52 1.59
CA LYS A 311 -5.45 25.72 1.11
C LYS A 311 -5.79 24.73 -0.01
N ARG A 312 -4.95 24.62 -1.03
CA ARG A 312 -5.16 23.66 -2.14
C ARG A 312 -5.14 22.20 -1.67
N PHE A 313 -4.28 21.87 -0.69
CA PHE A 313 -4.25 20.54 -0.10
C PHE A 313 -5.58 20.21 0.60
N LEU A 314 -6.05 21.08 1.49
CA LEU A 314 -7.33 20.89 2.18
C LEU A 314 -8.49 20.87 1.19
N GLU A 315 -8.60 21.84 0.28
CA GLU A 315 -9.65 21.85 -0.72
C GLU A 315 -9.70 20.51 -1.51
N ARG A 316 -8.54 19.94 -1.87
CA ARG A 316 -8.48 18.61 -2.53
C ARG A 316 -8.94 17.46 -1.65
N THR A 317 -8.53 17.42 -0.38
CA THR A 317 -8.94 16.37 0.57
C THR A 317 -10.45 16.37 0.82
N TYR A 318 -11.09 17.55 0.78
CA TYR A 318 -12.53 17.69 1.01
C TYR A 318 -13.41 17.49 -0.24
N ILE A 319 -12.84 17.24 -1.44
CA ILE A 319 -13.64 17.05 -2.66
C ILE A 319 -14.59 15.85 -2.52
N GLY A 320 -14.12 14.74 -1.94
CA GLY A 320 -14.92 13.53 -1.76
C GLY A 320 -16.16 13.79 -0.88
N SER A 321 -15.95 14.33 0.32
CA SER A 321 -17.04 14.67 1.24
C SER A 321 -17.99 15.73 0.67
N PHE A 322 -17.45 16.67 -0.11
CA PHE A 322 -18.27 17.64 -0.83
C PHE A 322 -19.17 16.98 -1.88
N ILE A 323 -18.66 16.06 -2.71
CA ILE A 323 -19.50 15.30 -3.66
C ILE A 323 -20.56 14.49 -2.91
N GLN A 324 -20.19 13.87 -1.79
CA GLN A 324 -21.09 13.06 -0.96
C GLN A 324 -22.32 13.86 -0.47
N SER A 325 -22.13 15.15 -0.16
CA SER A 325 -23.23 16.03 0.25
C SER A 325 -24.34 16.20 -0.80
N PHE A 326 -24.07 15.84 -2.06
CA PHE A 326 -25.03 15.92 -3.17
C PHE A 326 -25.60 14.58 -3.63
N VAL A 327 -25.27 13.44 -3.00
CA VAL A 327 -25.74 12.11 -3.43
C VAL A 327 -27.26 12.01 -3.45
N ASN A 328 -27.94 12.65 -2.51
CA ASN A 328 -29.42 12.70 -2.45
C ASN A 328 -30.03 13.82 -3.30
N HIS A 329 -29.20 14.59 -4.01
CA HIS A 329 -29.61 15.82 -4.72
C HIS A 329 -29.24 15.80 -6.20
N LEU A 330 -28.42 14.86 -6.65
CA LEU A 330 -28.01 14.67 -8.04
C LEU A 330 -28.23 13.21 -8.46
N PRO A 331 -28.54 12.93 -9.74
CA PRO A 331 -28.61 11.55 -10.23
C PRO A 331 -27.28 10.80 -10.07
N GLN A 332 -27.34 9.48 -9.87
CA GLN A 332 -26.15 8.65 -9.64
C GLN A 332 -25.09 8.78 -10.75
N PHE A 333 -25.49 8.82 -12.03
CA PHE A 333 -24.54 8.98 -13.14
C PHE A 333 -23.74 10.29 -13.06
N ALA A 334 -24.34 11.35 -12.51
CA ALA A 334 -23.70 12.65 -12.33
C ALA A 334 -22.70 12.60 -11.16
N ILE A 335 -23.06 11.93 -10.07
CA ILE A 335 -22.16 11.65 -8.93
C ILE A 335 -20.98 10.79 -9.39
N ASP A 336 -21.22 9.73 -10.15
CA ASP A 336 -20.18 8.86 -10.70
C ASP A 336 -19.24 9.63 -11.63
N PHE A 337 -19.78 10.55 -12.43
CA PHE A 337 -18.97 11.45 -13.25
C PHE A 337 -18.10 12.37 -12.40
N LEU A 338 -18.66 13.00 -11.35
CA LEU A 338 -17.91 13.90 -10.44
C LEU A 338 -16.79 13.16 -9.68
N HIS A 339 -17.03 11.94 -9.21
CA HIS A 339 -16.00 11.11 -8.59
C HIS A 339 -14.90 10.71 -9.58
N ARG A 340 -15.27 10.40 -10.83
CA ARG A 340 -14.32 10.02 -11.90
C ARG A 340 -13.41 11.18 -12.28
N ILE A 341 -13.93 12.39 -12.43
CA ILE A 341 -13.10 13.56 -12.78
C ILE A 341 -12.21 14.02 -11.61
N SER A 342 -12.65 13.77 -10.37
CA SER A 342 -11.91 14.15 -9.17
C SER A 342 -10.88 13.13 -8.70
N ASN A 343 -10.83 11.95 -9.33
CA ASN A 343 -10.05 10.81 -8.83
C ASN A 343 -10.31 10.53 -7.33
N SER A 344 -11.52 10.85 -6.81
CA SER A 344 -11.88 10.70 -5.39
C SER A 344 -12.47 9.32 -5.06
N GLN A 345 -12.55 8.44 -6.05
CA GLN A 345 -13.09 7.08 -5.93
C GLN A 345 -12.36 6.22 -4.89
N ASP A 346 -11.12 6.55 -4.53
CA ASP A 346 -10.30 5.76 -3.59
C ASP A 346 -10.45 6.16 -2.10
N GLN A 347 -11.20 7.21 -1.74
CA GLN A 347 -11.24 7.72 -0.35
C GLN A 347 -12.52 7.43 0.44
N LEU A 348 -13.61 6.97 -0.19
CA LEU A 348 -14.95 6.95 0.45
C LEU A 348 -15.54 5.55 0.72
N ALA A 349 -14.85 4.47 0.40
CA ALA A 349 -15.29 3.12 0.79
C ALA A 349 -15.27 2.90 2.33
N ALA A 350 -14.67 3.82 3.10
CA ALA A 350 -14.46 3.69 4.54
C ALA A 350 -15.55 4.32 5.44
N LEU A 351 -16.52 5.07 4.92
CA LEU A 351 -17.36 5.95 5.77
C LEU A 351 -18.87 5.70 5.78
N HIS A 352 -19.39 4.67 5.10
CA HIS A 352 -20.82 4.34 5.18
C HIS A 352 -21.06 2.83 5.36
N PRO A 353 -21.39 2.37 6.59
CA PRO A 353 -22.07 1.10 6.78
C PRO A 353 -23.55 1.32 6.45
N SER A 354 -23.98 0.95 5.24
CA SER A 354 -25.40 0.74 4.96
C SER A 354 -25.86 -0.50 5.72
N SER A 355 -26.83 -0.29 6.60
CA SER A 355 -27.48 -1.30 7.43
C SER A 355 -28.07 -2.46 6.63
N THR A 356 -27.93 -3.66 7.20
CA THR A 356 -28.49 -4.99 6.83
C THR A 356 -27.75 -5.81 5.77
N ALA A 357 -26.43 -5.85 5.84
CA ALA A 357 -25.60 -6.97 5.39
C ALA A 357 -24.54 -7.24 6.48
N SER A 358 -24.11 -8.48 6.66
CA SER A 358 -23.00 -8.82 7.56
C SER A 358 -21.83 -7.85 7.29
N THR A 359 -21.35 -7.19 8.33
CA THR A 359 -20.23 -6.25 8.18
C THR A 359 -18.96 -7.05 7.98
N PHE A 360 -18.12 -6.66 7.01
CA PHE A 360 -16.83 -7.28 6.79
C PHE A 360 -16.02 -7.29 8.10
N SER A 361 -15.52 -8.45 8.50
CA SER A 361 -14.70 -8.64 9.69
C SER A 361 -13.25 -8.91 9.29
N LEU A 362 -12.36 -7.98 9.66
CA LEU A 362 -10.92 -8.13 9.39
C LEU A 362 -10.34 -9.34 10.12
N SER A 363 -10.78 -9.62 11.36
CA SER A 363 -10.32 -10.77 12.13
C SER A 363 -10.65 -12.09 11.43
N ASP A 364 -11.88 -12.21 10.93
CA ASP A 364 -12.33 -13.44 10.27
C ASP A 364 -11.58 -13.62 8.95
N PHE A 365 -11.37 -12.53 8.21
CA PHE A 365 -10.59 -12.55 6.98
C PHE A 365 -9.16 -13.04 7.20
N VAL A 366 -8.49 -12.54 8.24
CA VAL A 366 -7.12 -12.96 8.61
C VAL A 366 -7.12 -14.43 9.04
N GLU A 367 -8.11 -14.86 9.82
CA GLU A 367 -8.23 -16.23 10.30
C GLU A 367 -8.35 -17.26 9.17
N TYR A 368 -9.11 -16.97 8.09
CA TYR A 368 -9.20 -17.85 6.91
C TYR A 368 -7.84 -18.14 6.26
N SER A 369 -6.89 -17.20 6.36
CA SER A 369 -5.56 -17.35 5.77
C SER A 369 -4.58 -18.09 6.68
N LEU A 370 -4.73 -17.95 8.01
CA LEU A 370 -3.83 -18.50 9.03
C LEU A 370 -4.25 -19.88 9.55
N ASN A 371 -5.55 -20.15 9.56
CA ASN A 371 -6.09 -21.36 10.15
C ASN A 371 -6.64 -22.32 9.09
N PRO A 372 -5.89 -23.36 8.67
CA PRO A 372 -6.35 -24.35 7.71
C PRO A 372 -7.59 -25.12 8.17
N CYS A 373 -7.88 -25.16 9.48
CA CYS A 373 -9.09 -25.79 10.02
C CYS A 373 -10.34 -24.91 9.81
N HIS A 374 -10.16 -23.61 9.58
CA HIS A 374 -11.25 -22.68 9.37
C HIS A 374 -11.64 -22.69 7.90
N SER A 375 -12.73 -23.40 7.56
CA SER A 375 -13.14 -23.60 6.17
C SER A 375 -13.67 -22.31 5.55
N ALA A 376 -12.86 -21.68 4.70
CA ALA A 376 -13.35 -20.73 3.70
C ALA A 376 -13.93 -21.51 2.53
N LEU A 377 -15.16 -21.21 2.14
CA LEU A 377 -15.85 -21.76 0.98
C LEU A 377 -15.58 -20.92 -0.27
N GLY A 378 -15.17 -19.66 -0.12
CA GLY A 378 -14.96 -18.69 -1.20
C GLY A 378 -16.13 -17.73 -1.41
N CYS A 379 -17.20 -17.86 -0.64
CA CYS A 379 -18.37 -16.97 -0.66
C CYS A 379 -18.43 -16.02 0.54
N GLU A 380 -17.41 -16.03 1.40
CA GLU A 380 -17.27 -15.07 2.50
C GLU A 380 -17.07 -13.64 1.98
N LEU A 381 -17.29 -12.67 2.86
CA LEU A 381 -17.15 -11.27 2.51
C LEU A 381 -15.68 -10.91 2.27
N LEU A 382 -15.43 -10.35 1.08
CA LEU A 382 -14.14 -9.77 0.73
C LEU A 382 -14.01 -8.34 1.29
N PRO A 383 -12.77 -7.85 1.51
CA PRO A 383 -12.53 -6.48 1.92
C PRO A 383 -13.22 -5.47 0.98
N PRO A 384 -13.79 -4.37 1.49
CA PRO A 384 -14.45 -3.36 0.66
C PRO A 384 -13.56 -2.81 -0.47
N SER A 385 -12.24 -2.74 -0.23
CA SER A 385 -11.22 -2.30 -1.19
C SER A 385 -11.13 -3.16 -2.45
N VAL A 386 -11.70 -4.36 -2.44
CA VAL A 386 -11.72 -5.28 -3.60
C VAL A 386 -12.75 -4.82 -4.64
N PHE A 387 -13.77 -4.06 -4.24
CA PHE A 387 -14.92 -3.73 -5.08
C PHE A 387 -14.78 -2.37 -5.79
N PRO A 388 -15.33 -2.23 -7.01
CA PRO A 388 -15.97 -3.27 -7.82
C PRO A 388 -14.96 -4.23 -8.47
N ILE A 389 -15.25 -5.54 -8.44
CA ILE A 389 -14.41 -6.56 -9.08
C ILE A 389 -14.55 -6.44 -10.60
N LYS A 390 -13.42 -6.25 -11.29
CA LYS A 390 -13.38 -6.19 -12.76
C LYS A 390 -13.29 -7.60 -13.35
N LEU A 391 -14.45 -8.11 -13.75
CA LEU A 391 -14.58 -9.41 -14.42
C LEU A 391 -14.36 -9.27 -15.93
N ASP A 392 -13.68 -10.26 -16.51
CA ASP A 392 -13.58 -10.48 -17.95
C ASP A 392 -14.80 -11.29 -18.45
N GLN A 393 -14.84 -11.60 -19.76
CA GLN A 393 -15.92 -12.39 -20.34
C GLN A 393 -16.05 -13.78 -19.69
N ARG A 394 -17.29 -14.24 -19.52
CA ARG A 394 -17.61 -15.60 -19.07
C ARG A 394 -17.08 -16.64 -20.05
N ILE A 395 -16.33 -17.61 -19.55
CA ILE A 395 -15.73 -18.69 -20.34
C ILE A 395 -16.12 -20.07 -19.81
N THR A 396 -15.93 -21.10 -20.63
CA THR A 396 -16.07 -22.51 -20.23
C THR A 396 -14.73 -23.07 -19.76
N MET A 397 -14.72 -23.74 -18.61
CA MET A 397 -13.54 -24.43 -18.08
C MET A 397 -13.20 -25.67 -18.91
N CYS A 398 -11.92 -26.04 -19.01
CA CYS A 398 -11.53 -27.33 -19.55
C CYS A 398 -11.90 -28.45 -18.56
N LYS A 399 -12.07 -29.68 -19.07
CA LYS A 399 -12.55 -30.84 -18.31
C LYS A 399 -11.77 -31.07 -17.01
N GLY A 400 -10.44 -31.12 -17.06
CA GLY A 400 -9.61 -31.37 -15.87
C GLY A 400 -9.72 -30.28 -14.81
N HIS A 401 -9.80 -29.00 -15.19
CA HIS A 401 -9.97 -27.93 -14.20
C HIS A 401 -11.38 -27.90 -13.60
N TYR A 402 -12.39 -28.28 -14.40
CA TYR A 402 -13.76 -28.42 -13.91
C TYR A 402 -13.87 -29.58 -12.91
N GLU A 403 -13.21 -30.71 -13.16
CA GLU A 403 -13.18 -31.85 -12.22
C GLU A 403 -12.60 -31.42 -10.86
N CYS A 404 -11.51 -30.62 -10.85
CA CYS A 404 -10.99 -30.01 -9.61
C CYS A 404 -12.05 -29.16 -8.88
N LEU A 405 -12.82 -28.35 -9.61
CA LEU A 405 -13.85 -27.48 -9.04
C LEU A 405 -15.03 -28.27 -8.45
N LEU A 406 -15.49 -29.31 -9.15
CA LEU A 406 -16.55 -30.18 -8.67
C LEU A 406 -16.12 -30.91 -7.39
N GLU A 407 -14.93 -31.50 -7.39
CA GLU A 407 -14.37 -32.17 -6.21
C GLU A 407 -14.14 -31.20 -5.05
N PHE A 408 -13.77 -29.94 -5.33
CA PHE A 408 -13.68 -28.90 -4.28
C PHE A 408 -15.03 -28.70 -3.59
N TYR A 409 -16.14 -28.54 -4.33
CA TYR A 409 -17.45 -28.36 -3.71
C TYR A 409 -17.88 -29.56 -2.87
N ARG A 410 -17.66 -30.78 -3.38
CA ARG A 410 -17.95 -32.04 -2.68
C ARG A 410 -17.22 -32.12 -1.34
N HIS A 411 -15.94 -31.75 -1.32
CA HIS A 411 -15.13 -31.72 -0.12
C HIS A 411 -15.52 -30.58 0.82
N ALA A 412 -15.64 -29.35 0.31
CA ALA A 412 -15.84 -28.14 1.10
C ALA A 412 -17.18 -28.10 1.83
N TYR A 413 -18.24 -28.67 1.23
CA TYR A 413 -19.58 -28.76 1.82
C TYR A 413 -19.85 -30.10 2.51
N GLY A 414 -18.85 -30.99 2.60
CA GLY A 414 -18.92 -32.26 3.34
C GLY A 414 -19.95 -33.26 2.81
N SER A 415 -20.37 -33.15 1.54
CA SER A 415 -21.43 -33.97 0.95
C SER A 415 -21.06 -34.36 -0.49
N HIS A 416 -20.40 -35.51 -0.65
CA HIS A 416 -19.88 -35.96 -1.95
C HIS A 416 -20.99 -36.15 -3.01
N ASP A 417 -22.15 -36.62 -2.59
CA ASP A 417 -23.27 -36.91 -3.51
C ASP A 417 -24.18 -35.70 -3.77
N LEU A 418 -24.00 -34.60 -3.01
CA LEU A 418 -24.87 -33.42 -3.11
C LEU A 418 -24.59 -32.59 -4.37
N PHE A 419 -23.34 -32.55 -4.83
CA PHE A 419 -22.93 -31.74 -5.98
C PHE A 419 -22.83 -32.58 -7.26
N GLY A 420 -23.70 -32.25 -8.21
CA GLY A 420 -23.86 -32.94 -9.48
C GLY A 420 -23.04 -32.31 -10.61
N HIS A 421 -22.60 -33.17 -11.52
CA HIS A 421 -21.76 -32.80 -12.66
C HIS A 421 -22.59 -32.10 -13.77
N TYR A 422 -21.99 -31.16 -14.53
CA TYR A 422 -22.71 -30.32 -15.50
C TYR A 422 -23.41 -31.09 -16.64
N SER A 423 -23.00 -32.34 -16.91
CA SER A 423 -23.55 -33.18 -17.99
C SER A 423 -24.58 -34.22 -17.52
N ASN A 424 -24.63 -34.52 -16.23
CA ASN A 424 -25.38 -35.67 -15.68
C ASN A 424 -25.77 -35.41 -14.22
N CYS A 425 -26.38 -34.26 -13.98
CA CYS A 425 -26.88 -33.88 -12.66
C CYS A 425 -28.25 -34.54 -12.39
N GLU A 426 -28.37 -35.25 -11.28
CA GLU A 426 -29.63 -35.81 -10.83
C GLU A 426 -30.54 -34.72 -10.22
N SER A 427 -31.84 -34.97 -10.12
CA SER A 427 -32.82 -33.97 -9.65
C SER A 427 -32.67 -33.59 -8.17
N ASN A 428 -32.03 -34.43 -7.37
CA ASN A 428 -31.70 -34.20 -5.96
C ASN A 428 -30.32 -33.56 -5.75
N GLN A 429 -29.56 -33.31 -6.82
CA GLN A 429 -28.22 -32.76 -6.77
C GLN A 429 -28.20 -31.25 -7.09
N ILE A 430 -27.24 -30.56 -6.49
CA ILE A 430 -26.89 -29.18 -6.81
C ILE A 430 -26.09 -29.19 -8.11
N PHE A 431 -26.65 -28.57 -9.15
CA PHE A 431 -26.01 -28.45 -10.44
C PHE A 431 -24.76 -27.55 -10.38
N VAL A 432 -23.57 -28.13 -10.61
CA VAL A 432 -22.32 -27.39 -10.74
C VAL A 432 -22.02 -27.18 -12.22
N ASN A 433 -22.23 -25.96 -12.70
CA ASN A 433 -21.92 -25.61 -14.09
C ASN A 433 -20.41 -25.48 -14.33
N ASN A 434 -19.99 -25.48 -15.60
CA ASN A 434 -18.58 -25.36 -15.99
C ASN A 434 -18.21 -23.96 -16.52
N ARG A 435 -19.01 -22.93 -16.21
CA ARG A 435 -18.80 -21.57 -16.70
C ARG A 435 -18.30 -20.66 -15.58
N ILE A 436 -17.19 -19.98 -15.84
CA ILE A 436 -16.53 -19.09 -14.88
C ILE A 436 -16.35 -17.69 -15.46
N GLU A 437 -16.25 -16.70 -14.58
CA GLU A 437 -15.91 -15.32 -14.92
C GLU A 437 -14.51 -15.02 -14.40
N LYS A 438 -13.54 -14.89 -15.31
CA LYS A 438 -12.15 -14.63 -14.92
C LYS A 438 -11.97 -13.20 -14.45
N MET A 439 -10.97 -12.99 -13.61
CA MET A 439 -10.48 -11.65 -13.28
C MET A 439 -8.97 -11.57 -13.45
N LYS A 440 -8.49 -10.40 -13.85
CA LYS A 440 -7.06 -10.17 -14.10
C LYS A 440 -6.24 -10.07 -12.82
N ARG A 441 -6.82 -9.44 -11.80
CA ARG A 441 -6.18 -9.16 -10.51
C ARG A 441 -7.21 -9.05 -9.40
N ILE A 442 -6.75 -9.24 -8.17
CA ILE A 442 -7.50 -8.97 -6.93
C ILE A 442 -6.55 -8.28 -5.94
N SER A 443 -7.04 -7.30 -5.18
CA SER A 443 -6.27 -6.60 -4.15
C SER A 443 -6.86 -6.90 -2.77
N LEU A 444 -6.23 -7.81 -2.05
CA LEU A 444 -6.67 -8.25 -0.72
C LEU A 444 -5.90 -7.45 0.32
N LEU A 445 -6.55 -6.47 0.95
CA LEU A 445 -5.95 -5.60 1.98
C LEU A 445 -4.62 -4.97 1.50
N GLY A 446 -4.58 -4.47 0.27
CA GLY A 446 -3.38 -3.86 -0.33
C GLY A 446 -2.34 -4.85 -0.88
N GLN A 447 -2.50 -6.15 -0.67
CA GLN A 447 -1.73 -7.17 -1.38
C GLN A 447 -2.40 -7.53 -2.71
N GLU A 448 -1.73 -7.21 -3.81
CA GLU A 448 -2.21 -7.58 -5.14
C GLU A 448 -1.78 -8.99 -5.54
N TYR A 449 -2.73 -9.73 -6.11
CA TYR A 449 -2.53 -11.03 -6.76
C TYR A 449 -3.10 -11.01 -8.18
N SER A 450 -2.44 -11.69 -9.09
CA SER A 450 -2.82 -11.85 -10.50
C SER A 450 -2.46 -13.24 -11.00
N SER A 451 -2.87 -13.57 -12.23
CA SER A 451 -2.26 -14.69 -12.96
C SER A 451 -0.73 -14.55 -12.97
N GLY A 452 -0.04 -15.64 -12.67
CA GLY A 452 1.41 -15.70 -12.51
C GLY A 452 1.95 -15.28 -11.15
N SER A 453 1.12 -14.77 -10.24
CA SER A 453 1.55 -14.43 -8.88
C SER A 453 1.89 -15.69 -8.07
N TYR A 454 2.86 -15.55 -7.17
CA TYR A 454 3.30 -16.61 -6.27
C TYR A 454 2.88 -16.31 -4.84
N PHE A 455 2.45 -17.33 -4.10
CA PHE A 455 1.86 -17.17 -2.78
C PHE A 455 2.21 -18.35 -1.85
N ARG A 456 1.88 -18.22 -0.57
CA ARG A 456 1.80 -19.30 0.40
C ARG A 456 0.39 -19.46 0.95
N THR A 457 0.06 -20.67 1.35
CA THR A 457 -1.13 -20.99 2.15
C THR A 457 -0.79 -22.06 3.19
N TYR A 458 -1.40 -21.97 4.37
CA TYR A 458 -1.26 -22.98 5.40
C TYR A 458 -2.14 -24.21 5.14
N TYR A 459 -1.59 -25.39 5.42
CA TYR A 459 -2.25 -26.69 5.48
C TYR A 459 -1.79 -27.43 6.74
N LEU A 460 -2.58 -28.43 7.18
CA LEU A 460 -2.19 -29.32 8.26
C LEU A 460 -1.21 -30.38 7.75
N GLU A 461 -0.16 -30.67 8.51
CA GLU A 461 0.70 -31.82 8.23
C GLU A 461 0.05 -33.13 8.71
N ASN A 462 0.38 -34.23 8.04
CA ASN A 462 -0.19 -35.57 8.25
C ASN A 462 -0.36 -35.94 9.75
N ASN A 463 -1.59 -35.91 10.23
CA ASN A 463 -2.02 -36.33 11.58
C ASN A 463 -1.46 -35.53 12.77
N SER A 464 -0.85 -34.36 12.57
CA SER A 464 -0.49 -33.43 13.63
C SER A 464 -1.40 -32.18 13.63
N GLU A 465 -1.52 -31.50 14.77
CA GLU A 465 -2.08 -30.14 14.82
C GLU A 465 -1.13 -29.09 14.20
N ASP A 466 0.05 -29.51 13.73
CA ASP A 466 1.07 -28.63 13.18
C ASP A 466 0.68 -28.17 11.77
N LYS A 467 0.81 -26.86 11.54
CA LYS A 467 0.46 -26.18 10.30
C LYS A 467 1.72 -25.84 9.53
N ALA A 468 1.79 -26.25 8.27
CA ALA A 468 2.88 -25.89 7.35
C ALA A 468 2.37 -25.00 6.22
N ALA A 469 3.19 -24.03 5.82
CA ALA A 469 2.85 -23.11 4.73
C ALA A 469 3.49 -23.55 3.41
N PHE A 470 2.65 -23.91 2.45
CA PHE A 470 3.04 -24.43 1.14
C PHE A 470 3.05 -23.32 0.10
N PRO A 471 4.11 -23.22 -0.74
CA PRO A 471 4.15 -22.25 -1.82
C PRO A 471 3.43 -22.77 -3.06
N GLY A 472 2.73 -21.85 -3.73
CA GLY A 472 2.04 -22.11 -4.98
C GLY A 472 2.13 -20.95 -5.95
N ARG A 473 1.63 -21.16 -7.16
CA ARG A 473 1.49 -20.14 -8.19
C ARG A 473 0.06 -20.09 -8.70
N ILE A 474 -0.48 -18.89 -8.82
CA ILE A 474 -1.82 -18.65 -9.36
C ILE A 474 -1.76 -18.75 -10.88
N LEU A 475 -2.52 -19.68 -11.46
CA LEU A 475 -2.70 -19.79 -12.90
C LEU A 475 -3.73 -18.76 -13.39
N TYR A 476 -4.88 -18.66 -12.71
CA TYR A 476 -5.88 -17.62 -12.97
C TYR A 476 -6.82 -17.46 -11.77
N LEU A 477 -7.44 -16.28 -11.69
CA LEU A 477 -8.46 -15.94 -10.70
C LEU A 477 -9.83 -15.95 -11.37
N PHE A 478 -10.88 -16.36 -10.65
CA PHE A 478 -12.22 -16.42 -11.21
C PHE A 478 -13.32 -16.36 -10.15
N GLN A 479 -14.52 -15.96 -10.61
CA GLN A 479 -15.77 -16.17 -9.90
C GLN A 479 -16.55 -17.32 -10.53
N HIS A 480 -17.21 -18.08 -9.67
CA HIS A 480 -18.13 -19.14 -10.05
C HIS A 480 -19.46 -18.93 -9.33
N LEU A 481 -20.56 -19.08 -10.07
CA LEU A 481 -21.90 -18.86 -9.55
C LEU A 481 -22.62 -20.21 -9.50
N ILE A 482 -23.13 -20.57 -8.33
CA ILE A 482 -23.97 -21.77 -8.14
C ILE A 482 -25.28 -21.39 -7.46
N THR A 483 -26.34 -22.13 -7.74
CA THR A 483 -27.64 -21.95 -7.07
C THR A 483 -27.78 -23.03 -6.00
N ILE A 484 -27.84 -22.61 -4.74
CA ILE A 484 -28.07 -23.49 -3.58
C ILE A 484 -29.34 -23.00 -2.91
N ASN A 485 -30.34 -23.88 -2.77
CA ASN A 485 -31.63 -23.55 -2.13
C ASN A 485 -32.26 -22.25 -2.71
N GLU A 486 -32.38 -22.18 -4.03
CA GLU A 486 -32.90 -21.02 -4.79
C GLU A 486 -32.10 -19.71 -4.66
N THR A 487 -30.98 -19.75 -3.93
CA THR A 487 -30.10 -18.60 -3.75
C THR A 487 -28.89 -18.74 -4.65
N VAL A 488 -28.62 -17.72 -5.47
CA VAL A 488 -27.38 -17.65 -6.25
C VAL A 488 -26.24 -17.21 -5.33
N ILE A 489 -25.27 -18.10 -5.15
CA ILE A 489 -24.07 -17.85 -4.35
C ILE A 489 -22.89 -17.66 -5.32
N THR A 490 -22.13 -16.59 -5.09
CA THR A 490 -20.92 -16.29 -5.85
C THR A 490 -19.70 -16.67 -5.02
N HIS A 491 -18.90 -17.58 -5.56
CA HIS A 491 -17.62 -17.98 -4.96
C HIS A 491 -16.46 -17.37 -5.73
N THR A 492 -15.46 -16.86 -5.01
CA THR A 492 -14.26 -16.26 -5.58
C THR A 492 -13.04 -17.12 -5.29
N PHE A 493 -12.40 -17.60 -6.36
CA PHE A 493 -11.32 -18.60 -6.29
C PHE A 493 -10.07 -18.19 -7.06
N ALA A 494 -8.97 -18.83 -6.69
CA ALA A 494 -7.76 -18.95 -7.51
C ALA A 494 -7.61 -20.41 -7.94
N PHE A 495 -7.29 -20.61 -9.22
CA PHE A 495 -6.78 -21.89 -9.71
C PHE A 495 -5.26 -21.88 -9.63
N VAL A 496 -4.65 -22.87 -8.98
CA VAL A 496 -3.24 -22.82 -8.56
C VAL A 496 -2.47 -24.09 -8.92
N GLU A 497 -1.15 -23.94 -9.07
CA GLU A 497 -0.18 -25.04 -9.12
C GLU A 497 0.69 -25.03 -7.84
N TRP A 498 0.91 -26.20 -7.25
CA TRP A 498 1.66 -26.36 -5.99
C TRP A 498 3.08 -26.82 -6.23
N TYR A 499 4.03 -26.20 -5.53
CA TYR A 499 5.40 -26.71 -5.46
C TYR A 499 5.48 -27.89 -4.49
N SER A 500 6.17 -28.96 -4.88
CA SER A 500 6.30 -30.14 -4.02
C SER A 500 7.48 -30.01 -3.06
N SER A 501 7.29 -30.49 -1.83
CA SER A 501 8.30 -30.40 -0.78
C SER A 501 9.62 -31.06 -1.19
N TYR A 502 10.73 -30.38 -0.92
CA TYR A 502 12.06 -30.98 -1.03
C TYR A 502 12.34 -31.77 0.26
N SER A 503 12.76 -33.03 0.12
CA SER A 503 12.82 -34.04 1.19
C SER A 503 13.39 -33.52 2.53
N LEU A 504 12.67 -33.80 3.61
CA LEU A 504 12.89 -33.30 4.99
C LEU A 504 14.26 -33.65 5.61
N GLY A 505 15.04 -34.55 4.99
CA GLY A 505 16.38 -34.95 5.43
C GLY A 505 17.53 -34.53 4.49
N SER A 506 17.24 -33.75 3.44
CA SER A 506 18.22 -33.33 2.44
C SER A 506 18.79 -31.94 2.75
N TYR A 507 20.04 -31.70 2.36
CA TYR A 507 20.72 -30.41 2.57
C TYR A 507 19.92 -29.26 1.93
N GLN A 508 19.44 -28.34 2.76
CA GLN A 508 18.84 -27.09 2.31
C GLN A 508 19.87 -25.97 2.34
N PRO A 509 20.44 -25.58 1.18
CA PRO A 509 21.60 -24.71 1.14
C PRO A 509 21.36 -23.33 1.73
N MET A 510 20.10 -22.85 1.76
CA MET A 510 19.77 -21.46 2.06
C MET A 510 18.74 -21.26 3.18
N LEU A 511 18.48 -22.32 3.96
CA LEU A 511 17.46 -22.27 5.01
C LEU A 511 17.80 -21.24 6.10
N ASN A 512 19.09 -21.11 6.44
CA ASN A 512 19.55 -20.12 7.42
C ASN A 512 19.39 -18.67 6.95
N GLU A 513 19.27 -18.42 5.64
CA GLU A 513 18.96 -17.10 5.07
C GLU A 513 17.44 -16.84 4.93
N GLY A 514 16.61 -17.75 5.46
CA GLY A 514 15.16 -17.73 5.34
C GLY A 514 14.69 -18.01 3.92
N ILE A 515 15.44 -18.81 3.16
CA ILE A 515 15.11 -19.20 1.78
C ILE A 515 14.93 -20.71 1.72
N GLU A 516 13.72 -21.12 1.40
CA GLU A 516 13.30 -22.52 1.36
C GLU A 516 13.57 -23.10 -0.03
N LEU A 517 13.99 -24.38 -0.10
CA LEU A 517 14.18 -25.07 -1.37
C LEU A 517 12.99 -25.99 -1.67
N TRP A 518 12.44 -25.87 -2.87
CA TRP A 518 11.25 -26.61 -3.33
C TRP A 518 11.50 -27.27 -4.69
N ASN A 519 10.82 -28.38 -4.96
CA ASN A 519 10.82 -29.01 -6.28
C ASN A 519 9.94 -28.22 -7.26
N GLU A 520 10.00 -28.53 -8.55
CA GLU A 520 9.06 -27.98 -9.54
C GLU A 520 7.60 -28.37 -9.23
N PRO A 521 6.62 -27.62 -9.76
CA PRO A 521 5.21 -27.94 -9.56
C PRO A 521 4.87 -29.33 -10.07
N SER A 522 4.04 -30.04 -9.32
CA SER A 522 3.45 -31.28 -9.81
C SER A 522 2.40 -30.97 -10.88
N SER A 523 2.32 -31.79 -11.93
CA SER A 523 1.25 -31.71 -12.93
C SER A 523 -0.05 -32.41 -12.49
N VAL A 524 -0.11 -32.92 -11.25
CA VAL A 524 -1.28 -33.60 -10.71
C VAL A 524 -2.39 -32.59 -10.42
N LEU A 525 -3.54 -32.79 -11.07
CA LEU A 525 -4.75 -32.01 -10.85
C LEU A 525 -5.61 -32.68 -9.78
N ASN A 526 -5.95 -31.95 -8.73
CA ASN A 526 -6.86 -32.38 -7.66
C ASN A 526 -7.70 -31.18 -7.17
N TYR A 527 -8.56 -31.39 -6.18
CA TYR A 527 -9.41 -30.31 -5.64
C TYR A 527 -8.61 -29.20 -4.95
N GLU A 528 -7.40 -29.48 -4.46
CA GLU A 528 -6.51 -28.51 -3.80
C GLU A 528 -5.93 -27.49 -4.81
N CYS A 529 -6.05 -27.74 -6.11
CA CYS A 529 -5.79 -26.74 -7.15
C CYS A 529 -6.82 -25.59 -7.14
N ILE A 530 -7.94 -25.71 -6.41
CA ILE A 530 -8.92 -24.66 -6.20
C ILE A 530 -8.76 -24.11 -4.79
N ILE A 531 -8.45 -22.82 -4.68
CA ILE A 531 -8.31 -22.14 -3.40
C ILE A 531 -9.27 -20.96 -3.32
N PRO A 532 -10.07 -20.84 -2.24
CA PRO A 532 -10.74 -19.59 -1.89
C PRO A 532 -9.70 -18.48 -1.77
N VAL A 533 -9.94 -17.32 -2.39
CA VAL A 533 -8.97 -16.21 -2.31
C VAL A 533 -8.69 -15.75 -0.88
N HIS A 534 -9.63 -15.99 0.05
CA HIS A 534 -9.49 -15.80 1.50
C HIS A 534 -8.32 -16.58 2.12
N ARG A 535 -7.92 -17.71 1.51
CA ARG A 535 -6.83 -18.57 2.00
C ARG A 535 -5.44 -18.16 1.47
N LEU A 536 -5.35 -17.12 0.63
CA LEU A 536 -4.07 -16.59 0.17
C LEU A 536 -3.41 -15.87 1.34
N TYR A 537 -2.36 -16.46 1.91
CA TYR A 537 -1.71 -15.94 3.11
C TYR A 537 -0.67 -14.87 2.77
N SER A 538 0.41 -15.22 2.09
CA SER A 538 1.49 -14.25 1.86
C SER A 538 2.13 -14.40 0.48
N PRO A 539 2.64 -13.31 -0.12
CA PRO A 539 3.37 -13.39 -1.38
C PRO A 539 4.75 -14.02 -1.16
N ILE A 540 5.33 -14.56 -2.23
CA ILE A 540 6.71 -15.07 -2.22
C ILE A 540 7.52 -14.52 -3.39
N ALA A 541 8.82 -14.36 -3.19
CA ALA A 541 9.76 -14.21 -4.28
C ALA A 541 10.34 -15.58 -4.63
N ILE A 542 10.60 -15.82 -5.93
CA ILE A 542 11.08 -17.12 -6.42
C ILE A 542 12.30 -16.95 -7.31
N ALA A 543 13.27 -17.86 -7.19
CA ALA A 543 14.41 -17.96 -8.09
C ALA A 543 14.64 -19.40 -8.55
N LYS A 544 15.13 -19.59 -9.78
CA LYS A 544 15.55 -20.91 -10.26
C LYS A 544 16.91 -21.27 -9.65
N TYR A 545 17.04 -22.51 -9.19
CA TYR A 545 18.28 -23.02 -8.61
C TYR A 545 18.60 -24.41 -9.14
N ARG A 546 19.89 -24.72 -9.25
CA ARG A 546 20.39 -26.07 -9.56
C ARG A 546 21.71 -26.28 -8.82
N PHE A 547 21.92 -27.47 -8.28
CA PHE A 547 23.13 -27.80 -7.53
C PHE A 547 24.35 -27.93 -8.47
N THR A 548 24.12 -28.51 -9.64
CA THR A 548 25.13 -28.68 -10.69
C THR A 548 24.50 -28.34 -12.05
N ILE A 549 25.32 -28.26 -13.10
CA ILE A 549 24.82 -28.01 -14.46
C ILE A 549 23.88 -29.13 -14.92
N THR A 550 24.08 -30.35 -14.42
CA THR A 550 23.33 -31.56 -14.77
C THR A 550 22.14 -31.86 -13.86
N SER A 551 22.06 -31.23 -12.68
CA SER A 551 20.94 -31.44 -11.77
C SER A 551 19.66 -30.78 -12.28
N GLU A 552 18.52 -31.39 -11.97
CA GLU A 552 17.21 -30.77 -12.21
C GLU A 552 17.09 -29.40 -11.54
N PHE A 553 16.29 -28.54 -12.17
CA PHE A 553 15.94 -27.26 -11.57
C PHE A 553 15.06 -27.44 -10.34
N LYS A 554 15.37 -26.64 -9.33
CA LYS A 554 14.60 -26.45 -8.10
C LYS A 554 14.18 -24.99 -8.01
N ARG A 555 13.39 -24.67 -6.99
CA ARG A 555 12.91 -23.32 -6.69
C ARG A 555 13.38 -22.90 -5.32
N LEU A 556 14.08 -21.77 -5.28
CA LEU A 556 14.33 -21.05 -4.05
C LEU A 556 13.13 -20.15 -3.80
N VAL A 557 12.50 -20.30 -2.65
CA VAL A 557 11.33 -19.57 -2.21
C VAL A 557 11.72 -18.68 -1.07
N THR A 558 11.51 -17.38 -1.23
CA THR A 558 11.70 -16.39 -0.17
C THR A 558 10.32 -15.94 0.31
N PRO A 559 9.88 -16.40 1.50
CA PRO A 559 8.63 -15.93 2.10
C PRO A 559 8.70 -14.44 2.40
N LEU A 560 7.62 -13.72 2.10
CA LEU A 560 7.49 -12.30 2.41
C LEU A 560 6.30 -12.07 3.34
N PRO A 561 6.36 -11.02 4.19
CA PRO A 561 5.22 -10.64 4.99
C PRO A 561 4.05 -10.26 4.09
N GLN A 562 2.84 -10.66 4.49
CA GLN A 562 1.59 -10.21 3.90
C GLN A 562 1.49 -8.69 4.02
N LYS A 563 0.83 -8.02 3.07
CA LYS A 563 0.42 -6.62 3.26
C LYS A 563 -1.01 -6.60 3.78
N ILE A 564 -1.24 -5.81 4.82
CA ILE A 564 -2.58 -5.36 5.25
C ILE A 564 -2.47 -3.84 5.32
N GLU A 565 -2.85 -3.18 4.23
CA GLU A 565 -3.17 -1.75 4.27
C GLU A 565 -4.62 -1.67 4.76
N ALA A 566 -4.78 -1.20 6.01
CA ALA A 566 -6.07 -0.90 6.61
C ALA A 566 -6.53 0.51 6.21
#